data_AF-A0A7X8AGT7-F1
#
_entry.id   AF-A0A7X8AGT7-F1
#
_cell.length_a   1.000
_cell.length_b   1.000
_cell.length_c   1.000
_cell.angle_alpha   90.00
_cell.angle_beta   90.00
_cell.angle_gamma   90.00
#
_symmetry.space_group_name_H-M   'P 1'
#
loop_
_entity.id
_entity.type
_entity.pdbx_description
1 polymer ?
#
loop_
_entity_poly.entity_id
_entity_poly.type
_entity_poly.pdbx_seq_one_letter_code
_entity_poly.pdbx_strand_id
1 'polypeptide(L)'
;MSTDIYTVTQATTETRTHYIDFTNDLPDGVTVSSATASHTPPSGGTATTPTVGVIASNIVPVTLTTPTPAGQHILSVLATLSNGNTSAARLIVQVDWAAVRSGMADLILRLRGMTDAGVADYQVAGAYYWSDKHLQDILDANRAKVRLWAMDAIPAYGVGTVTYTEYLTGLADWENNPTIQDNTYGTVSSSGYTFDSITGAITFTADQAGSARYITGAIYDLPAAAAMVWRKKAAHYAGMYDISTDNHSLKRSQLVQHCLNMAAQYETQGGAGVIQLERGDNVTR
;
A
#
# COMPACT_ATOMS: atom_id res chain seq x y z
N MET A 1 -11.50 -18.01 -34.69
CA MET A 1 -10.83 -17.60 -33.44
C MET A 1 -11.61 -16.43 -32.90
N SER A 2 -12.41 -16.66 -31.85
CA SER A 2 -12.90 -15.55 -31.02
C SER A 2 -11.70 -14.93 -30.31
N THR A 3 -11.72 -13.63 -30.06
CA THR A 3 -10.72 -12.96 -29.23
C THR A 3 -11.49 -12.24 -28.14
N ASP A 4 -11.53 -12.86 -26.97
CA ASP A 4 -12.11 -12.23 -25.81
C ASP A 4 -11.17 -11.14 -25.28
N ILE A 5 -11.74 -9.98 -24.97
CA ILE A 5 -11.02 -8.81 -24.46
C ILE A 5 -11.48 -8.52 -23.03
N TYR A 6 -10.56 -8.67 -22.09
CA TYR A 6 -10.77 -8.35 -20.68
C TYR A 6 -10.02 -7.06 -20.32
N THR A 7 -10.57 -6.23 -19.43
CA THR A 7 -9.91 -4.99 -18.94
C THR A 7 -9.77 -5.03 -17.43
N VAL A 8 -8.56 -4.83 -16.93
CA VAL A 8 -8.23 -4.84 -15.49
C VAL A 8 -7.21 -3.73 -15.17
N THR A 9 -7.13 -3.32 -13.91
CA THR A 9 -6.14 -2.32 -13.44
C THR A 9 -5.09 -3.00 -12.55
N GLN A 10 -3.82 -2.61 -12.69
CA GLN A 10 -2.68 -3.11 -11.91
C GLN A 10 -1.71 -1.96 -11.60
N ALA A 11 -1.00 -1.98 -10.46
CA ALA A 11 0.02 -0.96 -10.19
C ALA A 11 1.39 -1.30 -10.83
N THR A 12 2.23 -0.29 -11.08
CA THR A 12 3.57 -0.49 -11.68
C THR A 12 4.51 -1.39 -10.88
N THR A 13 4.28 -1.54 -9.57
CA THR A 13 5.09 -2.36 -8.65
C THR A 13 4.36 -3.60 -8.16
N GLU A 14 3.17 -3.86 -8.67
CA GLU A 14 2.37 -5.00 -8.28
C GLU A 14 2.72 -6.22 -9.14
N THR A 15 2.82 -7.38 -8.50
CA THR A 15 2.81 -8.68 -9.16
C THR A 15 1.43 -9.28 -9.00
N ARG A 16 0.72 -9.51 -10.10
CA ARG A 16 -0.65 -10.04 -10.07
C ARG A 16 -0.80 -11.20 -11.04
N THR A 17 -1.51 -12.24 -10.60
CA THR A 17 -1.97 -13.35 -11.43
C THR A 17 -3.39 -13.09 -11.92
N HIS A 18 -3.58 -13.14 -13.22
CA HIS A 18 -4.85 -12.97 -13.91
C HIS A 18 -5.34 -14.33 -14.39
N TYR A 19 -6.62 -14.64 -14.17
CA TYR A 19 -7.22 -15.92 -14.54
C TYR A 19 -8.06 -15.74 -15.80
N ILE A 20 -7.62 -16.36 -16.90
CA ILE A 20 -8.30 -16.26 -18.19
C ILE A 20 -9.04 -17.56 -18.43
N ASP A 21 -10.36 -17.50 -18.50
CA ASP A 21 -11.22 -18.64 -18.73
C ASP A 21 -11.48 -18.81 -20.23
N PHE A 22 -11.12 -19.98 -20.77
CA PHE A 22 -11.39 -20.33 -22.16
C PHE A 22 -12.64 -21.19 -22.33
N THR A 23 -13.37 -21.54 -21.27
CA THR A 23 -14.44 -22.56 -21.30
C THR A 23 -15.48 -22.32 -22.39
N ASN A 24 -15.86 -21.07 -22.65
CA ASN A 24 -16.85 -20.71 -23.68
C ASN A 24 -16.30 -20.73 -25.11
N ASP A 25 -14.98 -20.71 -25.27
CA ASP A 25 -14.28 -20.68 -26.56
C ASP A 25 -13.82 -22.07 -27.04
N LEU A 26 -14.15 -23.12 -26.29
CA LEU A 26 -13.73 -24.49 -26.58
C LEU A 26 -14.78 -25.21 -27.44
N PRO A 27 -14.34 -25.98 -28.47
CA PRO A 27 -15.19 -26.98 -29.09
C PRO A 27 -15.61 -28.06 -28.10
N ASP A 28 -16.76 -28.70 -28.34
CA ASP A 28 -17.28 -29.76 -27.47
C ASP A 28 -16.24 -30.87 -27.23
N GLY A 29 -16.04 -31.20 -25.95
CA GLY A 29 -15.11 -32.26 -25.51
C GLY A 29 -13.62 -31.91 -25.59
N VAL A 30 -13.28 -30.66 -25.93
CA VAL A 30 -11.88 -30.18 -26.00
C VAL A 30 -11.51 -29.44 -24.72
N THR A 31 -10.26 -29.57 -24.29
CA THR A 31 -9.71 -28.89 -23.11
C THR A 31 -8.47 -28.08 -23.46
N VAL A 32 -8.06 -27.16 -22.60
CA VAL A 32 -6.79 -26.45 -22.73
C VAL A 32 -5.64 -27.36 -22.25
N SER A 33 -4.67 -27.63 -23.13
CA SER A 33 -3.54 -28.53 -22.84
C SER A 33 -2.28 -27.78 -22.37
N SER A 34 -2.04 -26.58 -22.92
CA SER A 34 -0.94 -25.70 -22.53
C SER A 34 -1.26 -24.27 -22.93
N ALA A 35 -0.51 -23.30 -22.42
CA ALA A 35 -0.64 -21.91 -22.86
C ALA A 35 0.71 -21.19 -22.82
N THR A 36 0.84 -20.19 -23.67
CA THR A 36 1.94 -19.22 -23.67
C THR A 36 1.38 -17.83 -23.48
N ALA A 37 2.14 -16.96 -22.82
CA ALA A 37 1.76 -15.57 -22.58
C ALA A 37 2.89 -14.64 -23.00
N SER A 38 2.54 -13.55 -23.66
CA SER A 38 3.45 -12.45 -24.00
C SER A 38 2.89 -11.13 -23.52
N HIS A 39 3.78 -10.20 -23.21
CA HIS A 39 3.44 -8.89 -22.71
C HIS A 39 3.98 -7.83 -23.66
N THR A 40 3.08 -6.95 -24.10
CA THR A 40 3.41 -5.74 -24.86
C THR A 40 3.18 -4.52 -23.95
N PRO A 41 4.24 -3.82 -23.53
CA PRO A 41 4.10 -2.60 -22.75
C PRO A 41 3.65 -1.43 -23.65
N PRO A 42 3.24 -0.30 -23.06
CA PRO A 42 3.05 0.94 -23.80
C PRO A 42 4.38 1.40 -24.45
N SER A 43 4.28 2.31 -25.42
CA SER A 43 5.44 2.84 -26.15
C SER A 43 6.52 3.35 -25.17
N GLY A 44 7.77 2.89 -25.36
CA GLY A 44 8.90 3.20 -24.48
C GLY A 44 9.04 2.31 -23.24
N GLY A 45 8.15 1.33 -23.03
CA GLY A 45 8.25 0.38 -21.92
C GLY A 45 9.07 -0.87 -22.21
N THR A 46 9.47 -1.57 -21.14
CA THR A 46 10.19 -2.84 -21.22
C THR A 46 9.22 -4.00 -21.04
N ALA A 47 9.20 -4.93 -21.98
CA ALA A 47 8.40 -6.14 -21.86
C ALA A 47 8.97 -7.02 -20.75
N THR A 48 8.18 -7.29 -19.73
CA THR A 48 8.44 -8.34 -18.74
C THR A 48 7.92 -9.68 -19.29
N THR A 49 8.60 -10.78 -19.01
CA THR A 49 8.15 -12.12 -19.41
C THR A 49 7.06 -12.60 -18.45
N PRO A 50 5.79 -12.73 -18.87
CA PRO A 50 4.74 -13.26 -18.00
C PRO A 50 4.97 -14.74 -17.73
N THR A 51 4.58 -15.21 -16.54
CA THR A 51 4.63 -16.64 -16.23
C THR A 51 3.23 -17.25 -16.33
N VAL A 52 3.12 -18.38 -17.02
CA VAL A 52 1.89 -19.18 -17.08
C VAL A 52 1.93 -20.21 -15.95
N GLY A 53 0.94 -20.19 -15.07
CA GLY A 53 0.81 -21.16 -13.97
C GLY A 53 0.15 -22.47 -14.41
N VAL A 54 -0.21 -23.29 -13.42
CA VAL A 54 -0.87 -24.58 -13.67
C VAL A 54 -2.30 -24.36 -14.17
N ILE A 55 -2.62 -24.93 -15.34
CA ILE A 55 -3.94 -24.84 -15.96
C ILE A 55 -4.88 -25.82 -15.27
N ALA A 56 -6.06 -25.35 -14.88
CA ALA A 56 -7.10 -26.16 -14.26
C ALA A 56 -8.47 -25.73 -14.79
N SER A 57 -9.34 -26.69 -15.12
CA SER A 57 -10.70 -26.43 -15.60
C SER A 57 -10.76 -25.42 -16.76
N ASN A 58 -9.81 -25.51 -17.71
CA ASN A 58 -9.67 -24.59 -18.86
C ASN A 58 -9.36 -23.12 -18.51
N ILE A 59 -9.01 -22.84 -17.25
CA ILE A 59 -8.57 -21.53 -16.78
C ILE A 59 -7.05 -21.48 -16.82
N VAL A 60 -6.52 -20.45 -17.48
CA VAL A 60 -5.10 -20.19 -17.62
C VAL A 60 -4.70 -19.05 -16.67
N PRO A 61 -3.96 -19.33 -15.58
CA PRO A 61 -3.41 -18.29 -14.72
C PRO A 61 -2.15 -17.69 -15.35
N VAL A 62 -2.12 -16.36 -15.51
CA VAL A 62 -0.99 -15.62 -16.08
C VAL A 62 -0.54 -14.53 -15.12
N THR A 63 0.72 -14.58 -14.70
CA THR A 63 1.29 -13.61 -13.76
C THR A 63 2.09 -12.55 -14.49
N LEU A 64 1.72 -11.29 -14.25
CA LEU A 64 2.45 -10.11 -14.71
C LEU A 64 3.13 -9.45 -13.50
N THR A 65 4.45 -9.41 -13.53
CA THR A 65 5.30 -8.86 -12.46
C THR A 65 5.68 -7.42 -12.80
N THR A 66 5.36 -6.49 -11.90
CA THR A 66 5.84 -5.09 -11.89
C THR A 66 5.86 -4.43 -13.28
N PRO A 67 4.71 -4.33 -13.97
CA PRO A 67 4.68 -3.76 -15.32
C PRO A 67 5.03 -2.27 -15.29
N THR A 68 5.94 -1.82 -16.16
CA THR A 68 6.40 -0.42 -16.20
C THR A 68 6.71 0.01 -17.64
N PRO A 69 6.54 1.29 -18.02
CA PRO A 69 5.98 2.43 -17.25
C PRO A 69 4.46 2.33 -17.13
N ALA A 70 3.82 3.27 -16.46
CA ALA A 70 2.36 3.33 -16.50
C ALA A 70 1.83 3.53 -17.93
N GLY A 71 0.61 3.06 -18.15
CA GLY A 71 -0.09 3.10 -19.41
C GLY A 71 -0.82 1.80 -19.67
N GLN A 72 -1.25 1.60 -20.90
CA GLN A 72 -1.95 0.40 -21.29
C GLN A 72 -0.96 -0.72 -21.64
N HIS A 73 -0.95 -1.78 -20.85
CA HIS A 73 -0.21 -3.01 -21.13
C HIS A 73 -1.15 -4.05 -21.74
N ILE A 74 -0.62 -4.85 -22.67
CA ILE A 74 -1.38 -5.90 -23.34
C ILE A 74 -0.73 -7.24 -23.04
N LEU A 75 -1.49 -8.12 -22.38
CA LEU A 75 -1.15 -9.53 -22.24
C LEU A 75 -1.84 -10.31 -23.35
N SER A 76 -1.06 -10.95 -24.21
CA SER A 76 -1.57 -11.84 -25.26
C SER A 76 -1.33 -13.28 -24.81
N VAL A 77 -2.39 -14.07 -24.73
CA VAL A 77 -2.34 -15.45 -24.25
C VAL A 77 -2.80 -16.37 -25.36
N LEU A 78 -1.95 -17.31 -25.73
CA LEU A 78 -2.22 -18.31 -26.74
C LEU A 78 -2.33 -19.68 -26.06
N ALA A 79 -3.55 -20.18 -25.96
CA ALA A 79 -3.87 -21.51 -25.45
C ALA A 79 -3.73 -22.54 -26.59
N THR A 80 -3.02 -23.62 -26.34
CA THR A 80 -3.04 -24.83 -27.17
C THR A 80 -4.08 -25.77 -26.59
N LEU A 81 -4.96 -26.27 -27.45
CA LEU A 81 -6.06 -27.15 -27.09
C LEU A 81 -5.63 -28.62 -27.17
N SER A 82 -6.39 -29.52 -26.56
CA SER A 82 -6.11 -30.97 -26.56
C SER A 82 -6.18 -31.60 -27.96
N ASN A 83 -6.85 -30.94 -28.91
CA ASN A 83 -6.93 -31.36 -30.32
C ASN A 83 -5.85 -30.73 -31.22
N GLY A 84 -4.89 -30.00 -30.66
CA GLY A 84 -3.81 -29.33 -31.39
C GLY A 84 -4.18 -27.98 -32.01
N ASN A 85 -5.46 -27.55 -31.92
CA ASN A 85 -5.85 -26.20 -32.32
C ASN A 85 -5.37 -25.17 -31.29
N THR A 86 -5.41 -23.90 -31.67
CA THR A 86 -5.07 -22.78 -30.77
C THR A 86 -6.23 -21.82 -30.61
N SER A 87 -6.33 -21.22 -29.42
CA SER A 87 -7.24 -20.12 -29.11
C SER A 87 -6.47 -18.98 -28.46
N ALA A 88 -6.85 -17.73 -28.78
CA ALA A 88 -6.13 -16.54 -28.34
C ALA A 88 -7.04 -15.62 -27.53
N ALA A 89 -6.55 -15.19 -26.37
CA ALA A 89 -7.21 -14.20 -25.52
C ALA A 89 -6.30 -12.99 -25.32
N ARG A 90 -6.90 -11.81 -25.18
CA ARG A 90 -6.16 -10.57 -24.91
C ARG A 90 -6.69 -9.93 -23.64
N LEU A 91 -5.78 -9.68 -22.71
CA LEU A 91 -6.06 -8.94 -21.49
C LEU A 91 -5.40 -7.57 -21.57
N ILE A 92 -6.22 -6.53 -21.46
CA ILE A 92 -5.77 -5.15 -21.35
C ILE A 92 -5.59 -4.85 -19.87
N VAL A 93 -4.35 -4.58 -19.47
CA VAL A 93 -3.99 -4.19 -18.11
C VAL A 93 -3.68 -2.69 -18.12
N GLN A 94 -4.57 -1.89 -17.56
CA GLN A 94 -4.29 -0.49 -17.30
C GLN A 94 -3.33 -0.41 -16.11
N VAL A 95 -2.13 0.11 -16.35
CA VAL A 95 -1.12 0.26 -15.33
C VAL A 95 -0.99 1.72 -14.95
N ASP A 96 -1.14 2.04 -13.67
CA ASP A 96 -1.05 3.41 -13.17
C ASP A 96 0.30 3.65 -12.47
N TRP A 97 0.86 4.87 -12.62
CA TRP A 97 2.14 5.28 -12.00
C TRP A 97 1.98 5.25 -10.47
N ALA A 98 2.57 4.27 -9.80
CA ALA A 98 2.47 4.17 -8.34
C ALA A 98 3.61 3.35 -7.73
N ALA A 99 4.87 3.75 -7.93
CA ALA A 99 5.95 3.21 -7.10
C ALA A 99 5.82 3.77 -5.68
N VAL A 100 5.15 2.99 -4.82
CA VAL A 100 5.08 3.22 -3.38
C VAL A 100 6.39 2.73 -2.75
N ARG A 101 6.90 3.47 -1.77
CA ARG A 101 8.12 3.09 -1.04
C ARG A 101 7.91 1.79 -0.26
N SER A 102 8.88 0.90 -0.32
CA SER A 102 8.87 -0.34 0.46
C SER A 102 8.68 -0.02 1.94
N GLY A 103 7.64 -0.58 2.55
CA GLY A 103 7.29 -0.36 3.95
C GLY A 103 6.06 0.52 4.20
N MET A 104 5.50 1.16 3.16
CA MET A 104 4.34 2.06 3.29
C MET A 104 2.97 1.38 3.18
N ALA A 105 2.91 0.10 2.79
CA ALA A 105 1.65 -0.58 2.46
C ALA A 105 0.62 -0.56 3.60
N ASP A 106 1.04 -0.84 4.83
CA ASP A 106 0.17 -0.83 6.00
C ASP A 106 -0.37 0.58 6.30
N LEU A 107 0.52 1.57 6.35
CA LEU A 107 0.18 2.98 6.60
C LEU A 107 -0.82 3.51 5.56
N ILE A 108 -0.61 3.19 4.29
CA ILE A 108 -1.51 3.59 3.20
C ILE A 108 -2.88 2.91 3.34
N LEU A 109 -2.90 1.61 3.65
CA LEU A 109 -4.15 0.88 3.84
C LEU A 109 -4.96 1.46 5.01
N ARG A 110 -4.30 1.77 6.14
CA ARG A 110 -4.94 2.38 7.30
C ARG A 110 -5.45 3.80 7.00
N LEU A 111 -4.63 4.64 6.36
CA LEU A 111 -5.07 5.98 5.94
C LEU A 111 -6.27 5.91 4.99
N ARG A 112 -6.27 4.96 4.06
CA ARG A 112 -7.39 4.73 3.14
C ARG A 112 -8.66 4.34 3.91
N GLY A 113 -8.55 3.43 4.87
CA GLY A 113 -9.67 3.04 5.75
C GLY A 113 -10.22 4.19 6.60
N MET A 114 -9.36 5.10 7.07
CA MET A 114 -9.78 6.28 7.86
C MET A 114 -10.49 7.35 7.02
N THR A 115 -10.27 7.37 5.72
CA THR A 115 -10.69 8.47 4.84
C THR A 115 -11.69 8.08 3.77
N ASP A 116 -11.99 6.78 3.69
CA ASP A 116 -12.80 6.18 2.63
C ASP A 116 -12.36 6.70 1.26
N ALA A 117 -11.06 6.81 1.04
CA ALA A 117 -10.51 7.33 -0.20
C ALA A 117 -10.42 6.16 -1.19
N GLY A 118 -11.50 5.79 -1.85
CA GLY A 118 -11.50 4.75 -2.88
C GLY A 118 -10.71 5.19 -4.12
N VAL A 119 -10.02 4.25 -4.77
CA VAL A 119 -9.21 4.54 -5.97
C VAL A 119 -10.08 5.17 -7.08
N ALA A 120 -11.33 4.74 -7.19
CA ALA A 120 -12.26 5.21 -8.21
C ALA A 120 -13.07 6.47 -7.84
N ASP A 121 -12.92 7.00 -6.62
CA ASP A 121 -13.81 8.05 -6.11
C ASP A 121 -13.67 9.38 -6.85
N TYR A 122 -12.48 9.67 -7.37
CA TYR A 122 -12.20 10.92 -8.04
C TYR A 122 -11.14 10.77 -9.12
N GLN A 123 -11.36 11.44 -10.25
CA GLN A 123 -10.41 11.49 -11.35
C GLN A 123 -10.05 12.93 -11.68
N VAL A 124 -8.78 13.15 -12.00
CA VAL A 124 -8.28 14.41 -12.57
C VAL A 124 -7.69 14.09 -13.93
N ALA A 125 -8.16 14.77 -14.97
CA ALA A 125 -7.72 14.55 -16.35
C ALA A 125 -7.76 13.06 -16.80
N GLY A 126 -8.76 12.30 -16.34
CA GLY A 126 -8.94 10.88 -16.67
C GLY A 126 -8.07 9.89 -15.87
N ALA A 127 -7.27 10.37 -14.90
CA ALA A 127 -6.48 9.52 -14.02
C ALA A 127 -7.05 9.52 -12.59
N TYR A 128 -7.00 8.37 -11.92
CA TYR A 128 -7.44 8.22 -10.54
C TYR A 128 -6.60 9.04 -9.57
N TYR A 129 -7.25 9.92 -8.81
CA TYR A 129 -6.56 10.83 -7.89
C TYR A 129 -6.20 10.15 -6.56
N TRP A 130 -7.02 9.24 -6.01
CA TRP A 130 -6.73 8.58 -4.73
C TRP A 130 -5.87 7.32 -4.89
N SER A 131 -4.83 7.42 -5.71
CA SER A 131 -3.82 6.36 -5.87
C SER A 131 -2.95 6.25 -4.60
N ASP A 132 -2.33 5.08 -4.40
CA ASP A 132 -1.48 4.84 -3.24
C ASP A 132 -0.30 5.82 -3.16
N LYS A 133 0.21 6.28 -4.31
CA LYS A 133 1.29 7.27 -4.34
C LYS A 133 0.85 8.62 -3.80
N HIS A 134 -0.36 9.08 -4.13
CA HIS A 134 -0.87 10.35 -3.60
C HIS A 134 -1.14 10.25 -2.09
N LEU A 135 -1.63 9.11 -1.61
CA LEU A 135 -1.74 8.85 -0.18
C LEU A 135 -0.37 8.82 0.50
N GLN A 136 0.64 8.21 -0.14
CA GLN A 136 2.01 8.26 0.35
C GLN A 136 2.56 9.69 0.40
N ASP A 137 2.29 10.54 -0.59
CA ASP A 137 2.75 11.94 -0.58
C ASP A 137 2.12 12.74 0.57
N ILE A 138 0.86 12.45 0.91
CA ILE A 138 0.20 13.04 2.07
C ILE A 138 0.82 12.52 3.38
N LEU A 139 1.14 11.23 3.46
CA LEU A 139 1.85 10.65 4.59
C LEU A 139 3.26 11.23 4.74
N ASP A 140 4.03 11.32 3.65
CA ASP A 140 5.39 11.87 3.65
C ASP A 140 5.40 13.35 4.10
N ALA A 141 4.32 14.10 3.86
CA ALA A 141 4.14 15.47 4.38
C ALA A 141 3.88 15.53 5.90
N ASN A 142 3.38 14.44 6.50
CA ASN A 142 3.08 14.29 7.93
C ASN A 142 4.06 13.31 8.61
N ARG A 143 5.28 13.24 8.10
CA ARG A 143 6.33 12.33 8.56
C ARG A 143 7.25 13.01 9.58
N ALA A 144 7.59 12.28 10.64
CA ALA A 144 8.71 12.62 11.51
C ALA A 144 9.84 11.56 11.39
N LYS A 145 11.08 12.04 11.24
CA LYS A 145 12.26 11.16 11.21
C LYS A 145 12.77 10.95 12.62
N VAL A 146 13.03 9.70 12.96
CA VAL A 146 13.53 9.29 14.28
C VAL A 146 14.88 8.59 14.09
N ARG A 147 15.88 8.97 14.89
CA ARG A 147 17.24 8.44 14.77
C ARG A 147 17.79 8.10 16.14
N LEU A 148 18.35 6.88 16.26
CA LEU A 148 18.95 6.38 17.49
C LEU A 148 18.06 6.58 18.72
N TRP A 149 16.77 6.34 18.56
CA TRP A 149 15.81 6.45 19.65
C TRP A 149 15.96 5.25 20.56
N ALA A 150 16.19 5.49 21.85
CA ALA A 150 16.34 4.43 22.83
C ALA A 150 15.00 3.70 23.02
N MET A 151 15.04 2.38 23.09
CA MET A 151 13.87 1.55 23.34
C MET A 151 13.86 1.09 24.80
N ASP A 152 12.67 1.05 25.38
CA ASP A 152 12.46 0.59 26.75
C ASP A 152 12.33 -0.94 26.77
N ALA A 153 13.21 -1.60 27.53
CA ALA A 153 13.19 -3.04 27.70
C ALA A 153 12.10 -3.44 28.70
N ILE A 154 11.21 -4.35 28.30
CA ILE A 154 10.13 -4.85 29.14
C ILE A 154 10.53 -6.19 29.76
N PRO A 155 10.60 -6.29 31.11
CA PRO A 155 10.95 -7.54 31.77
C PRO A 155 9.78 -8.53 31.69
N ALA A 156 10.06 -9.74 31.23
CA ALA A 156 9.18 -10.90 31.37
C ALA A 156 9.62 -11.74 32.57
N TYR A 157 8.70 -11.98 33.51
CA TYR A 157 8.97 -12.71 34.74
C TYR A 157 8.59 -14.20 34.59
N GLY A 158 9.60 -15.06 34.52
CA GLY A 158 9.44 -16.52 34.61
C GLY A 158 9.69 -17.04 36.03
N VAL A 159 9.59 -18.36 36.21
CA VAL A 159 9.95 -18.99 37.49
C VAL A 159 11.46 -18.93 37.67
N GLY A 160 11.94 -17.97 38.49
CA GLY A 160 13.35 -17.84 38.88
C GLY A 160 14.27 -17.14 37.89
N THR A 161 13.77 -16.68 36.74
CA THR A 161 14.54 -15.96 35.70
C THR A 161 13.74 -14.77 35.17
N VAL A 162 14.42 -13.65 34.91
CA VAL A 162 13.87 -12.50 34.19
C VAL A 162 14.49 -12.47 32.80
N THR A 163 13.66 -12.38 31.76
CA THR A 163 14.10 -12.28 30.36
C THR A 163 13.61 -10.97 29.74
N TYR A 164 14.38 -10.42 28.82
CA TYR A 164 14.08 -9.18 28.09
C TYR A 164 14.03 -9.47 26.59
N THR A 165 12.89 -9.95 26.13
CA THR A 165 12.63 -10.22 24.71
C THR A 165 11.81 -9.10 24.07
N GLU A 166 11.04 -8.35 24.83
CA GLU A 166 10.16 -7.29 24.34
C GLU A 166 10.74 -5.90 24.62
N TYR A 167 10.70 -5.04 23.60
CA TYR A 167 11.18 -3.66 23.65
C TYR A 167 10.13 -2.75 23.04
N LEU A 168 9.85 -1.63 23.71
CA LEU A 168 8.88 -0.63 23.24
C LEU A 168 9.61 0.65 22.84
N THR A 169 9.18 1.24 21.73
CA THR A 169 9.69 2.55 21.29
C THR A 169 8.97 3.72 21.97
N GLY A 170 7.78 3.48 22.52
CA GLY A 170 6.89 4.53 23.04
C GLY A 170 6.26 5.40 21.95
N LEU A 171 6.49 5.09 20.67
CA LEU A 171 5.99 5.80 19.51
C LEU A 171 5.21 4.83 18.63
N ALA A 172 4.08 5.29 18.08
CA ALA A 172 3.24 4.50 17.19
C ALA A 172 3.50 4.86 15.71
N ASP A 173 2.89 4.08 14.81
CA ASP A 173 2.76 4.41 13.39
C ASP A 173 4.08 4.57 12.62
N TRP A 174 4.94 3.56 12.79
CA TRP A 174 6.21 3.48 12.11
C TRP A 174 6.07 3.04 10.65
N GLU A 175 7.03 3.43 9.82
CA GLU A 175 7.28 2.76 8.55
C GLU A 175 7.74 1.32 8.80
N ASN A 176 7.23 0.37 8.02
CA ASN A 176 7.77 -0.98 8.05
C ASN A 176 9.23 -0.97 7.55
N ASN A 177 10.09 -1.75 8.21
CA ASN A 177 11.55 -1.85 8.01
C ASN A 177 12.40 -0.73 8.67
N PRO A 178 12.23 -0.45 9.97
CA PRO A 178 13.19 0.37 10.68
C PRO A 178 14.54 -0.34 10.81
N THR A 179 15.59 0.43 11.05
CA THR A 179 16.90 -0.11 11.41
C THR A 179 16.99 -0.23 12.93
N ILE A 180 17.20 -1.45 13.43
CA ILE A 180 17.42 -1.73 14.85
C ILE A 180 18.91 -1.86 15.12
N GLN A 181 19.38 -1.24 16.20
CA GLN A 181 20.80 -1.13 16.54
C GLN A 181 21.06 -1.56 17.97
N ASP A 182 22.23 -2.14 18.21
CA ASP A 182 22.70 -2.56 19.53
C ASP A 182 23.36 -1.42 20.31
N ASN A 183 23.82 -1.72 21.53
CA ASN A 183 24.50 -0.76 22.41
C ASN A 183 25.87 -0.27 21.87
N THR A 184 26.40 -0.94 20.84
CA THR A 184 27.63 -0.60 20.11
C THR A 184 27.31 0.03 18.75
N TYR A 185 26.03 0.32 18.49
CA TYR A 185 25.49 0.85 17.24
C TYR A 185 25.61 -0.09 16.03
N GLY A 186 25.88 -1.38 16.27
CA GLY A 186 25.82 -2.43 15.27
C GLY A 186 24.36 -2.72 14.88
N THR A 187 24.11 -2.91 13.59
CA THR A 187 22.77 -3.26 13.10
C THR A 187 22.39 -4.69 13.49
N VAL A 188 21.23 -4.84 14.12
CA VAL A 188 20.67 -6.16 14.43
C VAL A 188 19.98 -6.70 13.18
N SER A 189 20.25 -7.97 12.83
CA SER A 189 19.60 -8.64 11.71
C SER A 189 18.08 -8.68 11.88
N SER A 190 17.32 -8.39 10.81
CA SER A 190 15.85 -8.48 10.79
C SER A 190 15.30 -9.89 11.02
N SER A 191 16.14 -10.93 10.91
CA SER A 191 15.77 -12.30 11.31
C SER A 191 15.79 -12.53 12.82
N GLY A 192 16.40 -11.62 13.59
CA GLY A 192 16.54 -11.73 15.04
C GLY A 192 15.38 -11.12 15.83
N TYR A 193 14.41 -10.50 15.16
CA TYR A 193 13.26 -9.87 15.80
C TYR A 193 12.04 -9.80 14.87
N THR A 194 10.86 -9.61 15.46
CA THR A 194 9.66 -9.14 14.78
C THR A 194 9.38 -7.70 15.19
N PHE A 195 8.80 -6.92 14.28
CA PHE A 195 8.45 -5.52 14.50
C PHE A 195 6.98 -5.30 14.22
N ASP A 196 6.25 -4.80 15.22
CA ASP A 196 4.92 -4.27 15.07
C ASP A 196 5.01 -2.75 14.87
N SER A 197 4.77 -2.31 13.64
CA SER A 197 4.83 -0.91 13.25
C SER A 197 3.67 -0.07 13.75
N ILE A 198 2.56 -0.69 14.16
CA ILE A 198 1.38 0.02 14.67
C ILE A 198 1.66 0.47 16.10
N THR A 199 2.09 -0.45 16.96
CA THR A 199 2.35 -0.17 18.38
C THR A 199 3.78 0.29 18.65
N GLY A 200 4.70 0.10 17.70
CA GLY A 200 6.12 0.36 17.90
C GLY A 200 6.77 -0.63 18.86
N ALA A 201 6.29 -1.87 18.88
CA ALA A 201 6.82 -2.96 19.69
C ALA A 201 7.78 -3.83 18.88
N ILE A 202 8.90 -4.20 19.49
CA ILE A 202 9.89 -5.12 18.94
C ILE A 202 9.93 -6.35 19.84
N THR A 203 9.80 -7.54 19.25
CA THR A 203 10.01 -8.81 19.96
C THR A 203 11.23 -9.52 19.40
N PHE A 204 12.28 -9.65 20.21
CA PHE A 204 13.49 -10.38 19.85
C PHE A 204 13.32 -11.90 20.05
N THR A 205 13.96 -12.68 19.18
CA THR A 205 13.93 -14.16 19.25
C THR A 205 14.71 -14.71 20.45
N ALA A 206 15.70 -13.97 20.94
CA ALA A 206 16.53 -14.34 22.08
C ALA A 206 16.42 -13.30 23.19
N ASP A 207 16.73 -13.70 24.43
CA ASP A 207 16.87 -12.77 25.54
C ASP A 207 18.03 -11.80 25.29
N GLN A 208 17.75 -10.50 25.45
CA GLN A 208 18.72 -9.42 25.26
C GLN A 208 19.37 -8.97 26.58
N ALA A 209 19.02 -9.62 27.70
CA ALA A 209 19.55 -9.33 29.04
C ALA A 209 19.40 -7.86 29.48
N GLY A 210 18.35 -7.18 28.98
CA GLY A 210 18.07 -5.77 29.28
C GLY A 210 19.08 -4.79 28.66
N SER A 211 19.87 -5.22 27.68
CA SER A 211 20.84 -4.35 27.00
C SER A 211 20.13 -3.22 26.25
N ALA A 212 20.71 -2.02 26.29
CA ALA A 212 20.18 -0.89 25.52
C ALA A 212 20.11 -1.21 24.02
N ARG A 213 18.97 -0.87 23.41
CA ARG A 213 18.71 -1.03 21.97
C ARG A 213 18.17 0.28 21.42
N TYR A 214 18.48 0.55 20.16
CA TYR A 214 18.06 1.77 19.48
C TYR A 214 17.32 1.47 18.19
N ILE A 215 16.41 2.37 17.82
CA ILE A 215 15.68 2.33 16.55
C ILE A 215 15.94 3.61 15.73
N THR A 216 16.12 3.43 14.43
CA THR A 216 16.20 4.52 13.45
C THR A 216 15.20 4.25 12.33
N GLY A 217 14.37 5.23 12.01
CA GLY A 217 13.30 5.08 11.03
C GLY A 217 12.46 6.34 10.88
N ALA A 218 11.19 6.16 10.52
CA ALA A 218 10.23 7.23 10.42
C ALA A 218 8.89 6.82 11.02
N ILE A 219 8.22 7.79 11.63
CA ILE A 219 6.85 7.68 12.13
C ILE A 219 5.96 8.65 11.36
N TYR A 220 4.67 8.38 11.34
CA TYR A 220 3.67 9.15 10.61
C TYR A 220 2.51 9.54 11.52
N ASP A 221 2.11 10.80 11.42
CA ASP A 221 0.86 11.25 12.04
C ASP A 221 -0.32 10.90 11.11
N LEU A 222 -0.90 9.71 11.31
CA LEU A 222 -2.06 9.28 10.52
C LEU A 222 -3.29 10.17 10.73
N PRO A 223 -3.66 10.59 11.95
CA PRO A 223 -4.76 11.54 12.13
C PRO A 223 -4.56 12.83 11.33
N ALA A 224 -3.39 13.47 11.40
CA ALA A 224 -3.11 14.69 10.63
C ALA A 224 -3.18 14.43 9.10
N ALA A 225 -2.61 13.31 8.64
CA ALA A 225 -2.72 12.89 7.24
C ALA A 225 -4.18 12.66 6.80
N ALA A 226 -4.99 12.01 7.64
CA ALA A 226 -6.40 11.76 7.39
C ALA A 226 -7.20 13.07 7.29
N ALA A 227 -6.94 14.03 8.18
CA ALA A 227 -7.55 15.35 8.10
C ALA A 227 -7.21 16.07 6.79
N MET A 228 -5.96 15.97 6.32
CA MET A 228 -5.56 16.53 5.02
C MET A 228 -6.29 15.88 3.84
N VAL A 229 -6.46 14.55 3.85
CA VAL A 229 -7.23 13.84 2.82
C VAL A 229 -8.68 14.32 2.82
N TRP A 230 -9.33 14.40 3.97
CA TRP A 230 -10.72 14.85 4.07
C TRP A 230 -10.92 16.30 3.58
N ARG A 231 -9.97 17.19 3.84
CA ARG A 231 -9.97 18.56 3.29
C ARG A 231 -9.86 18.58 1.76
N LYS A 232 -8.97 17.76 1.20
CA LYS A 232 -8.82 17.63 -0.26
C LYS A 232 -10.10 17.05 -0.89
N LYS A 233 -10.74 16.05 -0.27
CA LYS A 233 -12.06 15.54 -0.67
C LYS A 233 -13.12 16.66 -0.66
N ALA A 234 -13.16 17.48 0.40
CA ALA A 234 -14.08 18.62 0.46
C ALA A 234 -13.87 19.60 -0.71
N ALA A 235 -12.62 19.88 -1.09
CA ALA A 235 -12.30 20.74 -2.23
C ALA A 235 -12.79 20.15 -3.57
N HIS A 236 -12.76 18.82 -3.74
CA HIS A 236 -13.31 18.16 -4.93
C HIS A 236 -14.83 18.28 -5.02
N TYR A 237 -15.54 18.26 -3.90
CA TYR A 237 -16.99 18.43 -3.86
C TYR A 237 -17.45 19.89 -3.87
N ALA A 238 -16.59 20.85 -3.53
CA ALA A 238 -16.94 22.27 -3.42
C ALA A 238 -17.47 22.90 -4.72
N GLY A 239 -17.08 22.36 -5.89
CA GLY A 239 -17.58 22.81 -7.19
C GLY A 239 -18.97 22.29 -7.55
N MET A 240 -19.59 21.47 -6.71
CA MET A 240 -20.88 20.84 -7.00
C MET A 240 -22.06 21.65 -6.42
N TYR A 241 -23.20 21.62 -7.11
CA TYR A 241 -24.40 22.37 -6.72
C TYR A 241 -25.46 21.50 -6.05
N ASP A 242 -26.27 22.12 -5.19
CA ASP A 242 -27.47 21.50 -4.61
C ASP A 242 -28.61 21.48 -5.64
N ILE A 243 -29.37 20.38 -5.68
CA ILE A 243 -30.51 20.21 -6.59
C ILE A 243 -31.76 19.98 -5.75
N SER A 244 -32.82 20.75 -6.01
CA SER A 244 -34.14 20.53 -5.44
C SER A 244 -35.16 20.44 -6.56
N THR A 245 -35.94 19.37 -6.57
CA THR A 245 -37.15 19.22 -7.39
C THR A 245 -38.37 19.12 -6.48
N ASP A 246 -39.56 19.21 -7.06
CA ASP A 246 -40.87 19.45 -6.43
C ASP A 246 -41.14 18.73 -5.08
N ASN A 247 -40.53 17.55 -4.84
CA ASN A 247 -40.56 16.90 -3.52
C ASN A 247 -39.25 16.22 -3.08
N HIS A 248 -38.14 16.39 -3.81
CA HIS A 248 -36.86 15.76 -3.47
C HIS A 248 -35.73 16.79 -3.51
N SER A 249 -34.91 16.83 -2.46
CA SER A 249 -33.70 17.67 -2.41
C SER A 249 -32.47 16.81 -2.21
N LEU A 250 -31.48 16.98 -3.09
CA LEU A 250 -30.13 16.42 -2.96
C LEU A 250 -29.16 17.54 -2.61
N LYS A 251 -28.63 17.50 -1.39
CA LYS A 251 -27.75 18.52 -0.82
C LYS A 251 -26.29 18.06 -0.91
N ARG A 252 -25.58 18.45 -1.96
CA ARG A 252 -24.15 18.18 -2.09
C ARG A 252 -23.31 19.02 -1.10
N SER A 253 -23.86 20.15 -0.66
CA SER A 253 -23.35 20.93 0.47
C SER A 253 -23.20 20.11 1.77
N GLN A 254 -24.05 19.09 1.98
CA GLN A 254 -23.92 18.19 3.14
C GLN A 254 -22.69 17.29 3.05
N LEU A 255 -22.27 16.88 1.85
CA LEU A 255 -21.04 16.09 1.65
C LEU A 255 -19.80 16.92 1.97
N VAL A 256 -19.78 18.18 1.54
CA VAL A 256 -18.70 19.12 1.89
C VAL A 256 -18.63 19.29 3.40
N GLN A 257 -19.78 19.54 4.06
CA GLN A 257 -19.82 19.68 5.51
C GLN A 257 -19.40 18.41 6.24
N HIS A 258 -19.80 17.23 5.76
CA HIS A 258 -19.37 15.96 6.32
C HIS A 258 -17.84 15.80 6.24
N CYS A 259 -17.24 16.08 5.09
CA CYS A 259 -15.78 16.03 4.93
C CYS A 259 -15.06 16.98 5.88
N LEU A 260 -15.56 18.21 6.07
CA LEU A 260 -14.97 19.18 6.99
C LEU A 260 -15.11 18.75 8.46
N ASN A 261 -16.24 18.14 8.84
CA ASN A 261 -16.45 17.61 10.18
C ASN A 261 -15.50 16.43 10.47
N MET A 262 -15.34 15.51 9.51
CA MET A 262 -14.37 14.40 9.63
C MET A 262 -12.94 14.93 9.73
N ALA A 263 -12.58 15.95 8.93
CA ALA A 263 -11.28 16.59 9.05
C ALA A 263 -11.07 17.16 10.46
N ALA A 264 -12.03 17.92 11.00
CA ALA A 264 -11.91 18.47 12.35
C ALA A 264 -11.79 17.40 13.44
N GLN A 265 -12.48 16.26 13.31
CA GLN A 265 -12.37 15.14 14.25
C GLN A 265 -10.95 14.57 14.27
N TYR A 266 -10.37 14.29 13.11
CA TYR A 266 -8.98 13.83 13.05
C TYR A 266 -7.98 14.92 13.47
N GLU A 267 -8.32 16.19 13.23
CA GLU A 267 -7.80 17.41 13.88
C GLU A 267 -7.50 17.23 15.36
N THR A 268 -8.55 16.88 16.10
CA THR A 268 -8.50 16.75 17.55
C THR A 268 -7.78 15.50 18.03
N GLN A 269 -7.58 14.51 17.14
CA GLN A 269 -6.89 13.26 17.45
C GLN A 269 -5.38 13.34 17.15
N GLY A 270 -4.97 14.20 16.20
CA GLY A 270 -3.57 14.54 15.98
C GLY A 270 -3.01 15.24 17.22
N GLY A 271 -2.02 14.63 17.86
CA GLY A 271 -1.49 15.10 19.14
C GLY A 271 -0.96 16.54 19.07
N ALA A 272 -1.12 17.30 20.16
CA ALA A 272 -0.46 18.60 20.29
C ALA A 272 1.06 18.42 20.30
N GLY A 273 1.75 18.94 19.28
CA GLY A 273 3.21 18.91 19.21
C GLY A 273 3.81 19.69 20.38
N VAL A 274 4.38 18.99 21.36
CA VAL A 274 5.16 19.64 22.42
C VAL A 274 6.50 20.03 21.82
N ILE A 275 6.69 21.33 21.58
CA ILE A 275 7.99 21.89 21.19
C ILE A 275 8.83 21.97 22.45
N GLN A 276 9.77 21.04 22.62
CA GLN A 276 10.82 21.18 23.63
C GLN A 276 11.82 22.24 23.15
N LEU A 277 11.77 23.42 23.76
CA LEU A 277 12.77 24.48 23.54
C LEU A 277 14.03 24.12 24.33
N GLU A 278 14.99 23.46 23.68
CA GLU A 278 16.32 23.29 24.26
C GLU A 278 17.16 24.55 24.04
N ARG A 279 17.65 25.14 25.13
CA ARG A 279 18.62 26.23 25.11
C ARG A 279 20.03 25.63 25.11
N GLY A 280 20.77 25.87 24.02
CA GLY A 280 22.09 25.29 23.78
C GLY A 280 23.27 26.07 24.38
N ASP A 281 23.19 26.53 25.62
CA ASP A 281 24.27 27.24 26.30
C ASP A 281 25.13 26.33 27.18
N ASN A 282 25.91 25.45 26.54
CA ASN A 282 27.10 24.83 27.13
C ASN A 282 28.32 25.07 26.22
N VAL A 283 28.88 26.28 26.30
CA VAL A 283 30.25 26.57 25.83
C VAL A 283 31.17 26.37 27.04
N THR A 284 31.65 25.14 27.25
CA THR A 284 32.80 24.91 28.12
C THR A 284 34.05 25.44 27.43
N ARG A 285 34.66 26.42 28.08
CA ARG A 285 35.95 27.01 27.75
C ARG A 285 37.09 26.11 28.19
#